data_AF-A0AAI8MH63-F1
#
_entry.id   AF-A0AAI8MH63-F1
#
_cell.length_a   1.000
_cell.length_b   1.000
_cell.length_c   1.000
_cell.angle_alpha   90.00
_cell.angle_beta   90.00
_cell.angle_gamma   90.00
#
_symmetry.space_group_name_H-M   'P 1'
#
loop_
_entity.id
_entity.type
_entity.pdbx_description
1 polymer ?
#
loop_
_entity_poly.entity_id
_entity_poly.type
_entity_poly.pdbx_seq_one_letter_code
_entity_poly.pdbx_strand_id
1 'polypeptide(L)'
;MDRRRYKDARANLDFVYGEQMSEVDKKALIQTCYKNFAFVLLETIRVPFIPLDKHTKRFRFVDEEHILQTLEKDKGAVLISAHYGYWEAMASVLPPRYHWCNMASLGRLTQFSAINELIIQRREMQNVKFIDKKGAFKHLLKLYGAENALAGILVDQNISASEGVWVEFFGKKATHTTIASVLSRRFNVGIVPVMIEIKENYKSFEARFYPPIYCKKSEDSTQNILEATQAQADAIEKAIRAKPQDWFWFHKRFKSAYQEIYTH
;
A
#
# COMPACT_ATOMS: atom_id res chain seq x y z
N MET A 1 -20.05 -8.87 12.25
CA MET A 1 -19.45 -8.45 10.96
C MET A 1 -20.31 -7.34 10.38
N ASP A 2 -19.68 -6.25 9.92
CA ASP A 2 -20.36 -5.16 9.22
C ASP A 2 -20.95 -5.68 7.89
N ARG A 3 -22.28 -5.64 7.74
CA ARG A 3 -22.99 -6.17 6.57
C ARG A 3 -22.53 -5.53 5.27
N ARG A 4 -22.14 -4.25 5.27
CA ARG A 4 -21.73 -3.53 4.06
C ARG A 4 -20.38 -4.02 3.56
N ARG A 5 -19.36 -4.04 4.43
CA ARG A 5 -18.02 -4.51 4.09
C ARG A 5 -18.00 -5.98 3.66
N TYR A 6 -18.87 -6.81 4.24
CA TYR A 6 -19.01 -8.20 3.83
C TYR A 6 -19.49 -8.29 2.37
N LYS A 7 -20.53 -7.52 2.01
CA LYS A 7 -21.05 -7.49 0.63
C LYS A 7 -20.02 -6.94 -0.35
N ASP A 8 -19.26 -5.91 0.02
CA ASP A 8 -18.19 -5.34 -0.81
C ASP A 8 -17.07 -6.38 -1.08
N ALA A 9 -16.59 -7.08 -0.04
CA ALA A 9 -15.60 -8.13 -0.23
C ALA A 9 -16.13 -9.31 -1.03
N ARG A 10 -17.39 -9.68 -0.79
CA ARG A 10 -18.02 -10.76 -1.52
C ARG A 10 -18.15 -10.45 -3.01
N ALA A 11 -18.61 -9.25 -3.36
CA ALA A 11 -18.69 -8.78 -4.74
C ALA A 11 -17.32 -8.83 -5.45
N ASN A 12 -16.25 -8.39 -4.79
CA ASN A 12 -14.91 -8.46 -5.37
C ASN A 12 -14.45 -9.91 -5.60
N LEU A 13 -14.66 -10.80 -4.63
CA LEU A 13 -14.27 -12.21 -4.76
C LEU A 13 -15.06 -12.93 -5.85
N ASP A 14 -16.37 -12.67 -5.95
CA ASP A 14 -17.20 -13.21 -7.03
C ASP A 14 -16.75 -12.68 -8.39
N PHE A 15 -16.40 -11.40 -8.49
CA PHE A 15 -15.93 -10.79 -9.74
C PHE A 15 -14.55 -11.28 -10.19
N VAL A 16 -13.63 -11.52 -9.25
CA VAL A 16 -12.25 -11.93 -9.51
C VAL A 16 -12.14 -13.44 -9.71
N TYR A 17 -12.76 -14.23 -8.83
CA TYR A 17 -12.58 -15.68 -8.80
C TYR A 17 -13.78 -16.45 -9.36
N GLY A 18 -14.99 -15.87 -9.39
CA GLY A 18 -16.18 -16.55 -9.90
C GLY A 18 -16.36 -17.94 -9.29
N GLU A 19 -16.42 -18.96 -10.15
CA GLU A 19 -16.54 -20.38 -9.77
C GLU A 19 -15.19 -21.04 -9.45
N GLN A 20 -14.06 -20.38 -9.74
CA GLN A 20 -12.71 -20.91 -9.43
C GLN A 20 -12.44 -20.97 -7.92
N MET A 21 -13.25 -20.27 -7.11
CA MET A 21 -13.20 -20.32 -5.65
C MET A 21 -14.56 -20.71 -5.11
N SER A 22 -14.59 -21.72 -4.24
CA SER A 22 -15.85 -22.18 -3.66
C SER A 22 -16.48 -21.14 -2.74
N GLU A 23 -17.78 -21.25 -2.54
CA GLU A 23 -18.56 -20.42 -1.64
C GLU A 23 -18.08 -20.47 -0.18
N VAL A 24 -17.64 -21.66 0.25
CA VAL A 24 -17.07 -21.90 1.57
C VAL A 24 -15.72 -21.18 1.70
N ASP A 25 -14.87 -21.26 0.68
CA ASP A 25 -13.55 -20.63 0.68
C ASP A 25 -13.66 -19.11 0.66
N LYS A 26 -14.55 -18.54 -0.17
CA LYS A 26 -14.82 -17.09 -0.18
C LYS A 26 -15.24 -16.60 1.21
N LYS A 27 -16.14 -17.34 1.88
CA LYS A 27 -16.61 -16.99 3.24
C LYS A 27 -15.47 -17.07 4.26
N ALA A 28 -14.66 -18.13 4.23
CA ALA A 28 -13.51 -18.30 5.11
C ALA A 28 -12.43 -17.21 4.91
N LEU A 29 -12.21 -16.82 3.65
CA LEU A 29 -11.31 -15.74 3.27
C LEU A 29 -11.80 -14.41 3.85
N ILE A 30 -13.08 -14.05 3.64
CA ILE A 30 -13.66 -12.82 4.19
C ILE A 30 -13.54 -12.79 5.72
N GLN A 31 -13.77 -13.91 6.41
CA GLN A 31 -13.59 -14.00 7.86
C GLN A 31 -12.14 -13.73 8.27
N THR A 32 -11.17 -14.26 7.52
CA THR A 32 -9.74 -13.98 7.74
C THR A 32 -9.41 -12.50 7.51
N CYS A 33 -9.97 -11.87 6.48
CA CYS A 33 -9.81 -10.43 6.26
C CYS A 33 -10.33 -9.60 7.45
N TYR A 34 -11.46 -9.99 8.07
CA TYR A 34 -11.94 -9.33 9.28
C TYR A 34 -11.00 -9.52 10.46
N LYS A 35 -10.44 -10.72 10.65
CA LYS A 35 -9.45 -10.98 11.70
C LYS A 35 -8.19 -10.14 11.48
N ASN A 36 -7.68 -10.09 10.25
CA ASN A 36 -6.53 -9.26 9.87
C ASN A 36 -6.82 -7.79 10.12
N PHE A 37 -7.99 -7.29 9.72
CA PHE A 37 -8.35 -5.90 9.97
C PHE A 37 -8.47 -5.57 11.47
N ALA A 38 -9.13 -6.44 12.24
CA ALA A 38 -9.22 -6.27 13.70
C ALA A 38 -7.82 -6.26 14.34
N PHE A 39 -6.94 -7.17 13.90
CA PHE A 39 -5.55 -7.19 14.33
C PHE A 39 -4.85 -5.86 14.02
N VAL A 40 -4.92 -5.35 12.78
CA VAL A 40 -4.26 -4.09 12.42
C VAL A 40 -4.77 -2.90 13.25
N LEU A 41 -6.07 -2.84 13.53
CA LEU A 41 -6.64 -1.80 14.40
C LEU A 41 -6.12 -1.88 15.82
N LEU A 42 -6.18 -3.08 16.43
CA LEU A 42 -5.72 -3.28 17.80
C LEU A 42 -4.22 -3.05 17.93
N GLU A 43 -3.45 -3.52 16.96
CA GLU A 43 -2.01 -3.38 16.96
C GLU A 43 -1.57 -1.92 16.72
N THR A 44 -2.35 -1.17 15.93
CA THR A 44 -2.15 0.28 15.78
C THR A 44 -2.28 1.03 17.11
N ILE A 45 -3.22 0.61 17.97
CA ILE A 45 -3.38 1.19 19.32
C ILE A 45 -2.27 0.71 20.26
N ARG A 46 -1.84 -0.55 20.14
CA ARG A 46 -0.89 -1.18 21.06
C ARG A 46 0.56 -0.76 20.82
N VAL A 47 1.00 -0.62 19.57
CA VAL A 47 2.41 -0.36 19.20
C VAL A 47 3.05 0.84 19.90
N PRO A 48 2.38 1.98 20.09
CA PRO A 48 2.93 3.11 20.86
C PRO A 48 3.38 2.74 22.29
N PHE A 49 2.82 1.69 22.87
CA PHE A 49 3.14 1.21 24.22
C PHE A 49 4.13 0.04 24.24
N ILE A 50 4.64 -0.38 23.08
CA ILE A 50 5.64 -1.46 22.97
C ILE A 50 7.01 -0.81 22.72
N PRO A 51 8.06 -1.18 23.49
CA PRO A 51 9.43 -0.77 23.18
C PRO A 51 9.81 -1.08 21.73
N LEU A 52 10.43 -0.12 21.04
CA LEU A 52 10.72 -0.22 19.61
C LEU A 52 11.55 -1.47 19.25
N ASP A 53 12.52 -1.84 20.08
CA ASP A 53 13.34 -3.03 19.89
C ASP A 53 12.51 -4.33 19.95
N LYS A 54 11.54 -4.40 20.88
CA LYS A 54 10.63 -5.55 21.00
C LYS A 54 9.67 -5.63 19.83
N HIS A 55 9.18 -4.48 19.34
CA HIS A 55 8.31 -4.43 18.17
C HIS A 55 9.05 -4.88 16.92
N THR A 56 10.23 -4.32 16.65
CA THR A 56 11.04 -4.61 15.46
C THR A 56 11.55 -6.05 15.42
N LYS A 57 11.84 -6.69 16.56
CA LYS A 57 12.22 -8.12 16.65
C LYS A 57 11.17 -9.11 16.11
N ARG A 58 9.91 -8.67 15.92
CA ARG A 58 8.85 -9.50 15.32
C ARG A 58 8.90 -9.55 13.81
N PHE A 59 9.77 -8.75 13.18
CA PHE A 59 9.83 -8.58 11.73
C PHE A 59 11.07 -9.24 11.15
N ARG A 60 10.84 -10.08 10.14
CA ARG A 60 11.88 -10.53 9.21
C ARG A 60 11.82 -9.67 7.96
N PHE A 61 12.95 -9.10 7.56
CA PHE A 61 13.07 -8.34 6.31
C PHE A 61 13.61 -9.27 5.24
N VAL A 62 12.94 -9.33 4.08
CA VAL A 62 13.26 -10.25 3.00
C VAL A 62 13.45 -9.46 1.73
N ASP A 63 14.56 -9.72 1.04
CA ASP A 63 14.97 -9.03 -0.18
C ASP A 63 15.16 -7.50 0.03
N GLU A 64 15.55 -7.10 1.25
CA GLU A 64 15.74 -5.69 1.68
C GLU A 64 16.81 -4.95 0.86
N GLU A 65 17.72 -5.69 0.23
CA GLU A 65 18.69 -5.13 -0.71
C GLU A 65 18.03 -4.31 -1.83
N HIS A 66 16.80 -4.63 -2.24
CA HIS A 66 16.09 -3.87 -3.27
C HIS A 66 15.90 -2.41 -2.86
N ILE A 67 15.49 -2.12 -1.62
CA ILE A 67 15.32 -0.75 -1.16
C ILE A 67 16.66 -0.12 -0.81
N LEU A 68 17.58 -0.85 -0.20
CA LEU A 68 18.89 -0.32 0.19
C LEU A 68 19.69 0.14 -1.04
N GLN A 69 19.76 -0.70 -2.09
CA GLN A 69 20.45 -0.37 -3.34
C GLN A 69 19.78 0.80 -4.07
N THR A 70 18.44 0.86 -4.08
CA THR A 70 17.71 2.00 -4.67
C THR A 70 18.02 3.30 -3.93
N LEU A 71 17.98 3.29 -2.59
CA LEU A 71 18.29 4.48 -1.79
C LEU A 71 19.75 4.94 -1.99
N GLU A 72 20.69 4.01 -2.07
CA GLU A 72 22.10 4.32 -2.29
C GLU A 72 22.35 4.93 -3.67
N LYS A 73 21.81 4.29 -4.72
CA LYS A 73 22.00 4.65 -6.13
C LYS A 73 21.26 5.94 -6.50
N ASP A 74 19.98 6.03 -6.15
CA ASP A 74 19.09 7.08 -6.65
C ASP A 74 18.96 8.26 -5.67
N LYS A 75 19.58 8.17 -4.48
CA LYS A 75 19.45 9.16 -3.38
C LYS A 75 18.00 9.42 -3.00
N GLY A 76 17.17 8.39 -3.09
CA GLY A 76 15.76 8.42 -2.74
C GLY A 76 14.99 7.23 -3.35
N ALA A 77 13.77 7.00 -2.87
CA ALA A 77 12.91 5.93 -3.38
C ALA A 77 11.43 6.25 -3.09
N VAL A 78 10.53 5.68 -3.89
CA VAL A 78 9.11 5.60 -3.54
C VAL A 78 8.83 4.19 -3.03
N LEU A 79 8.39 4.03 -1.79
CA LEU A 79 7.87 2.76 -1.29
C LEU A 79 6.38 2.68 -1.61
N ILE A 80 5.96 1.63 -2.31
CA ILE A 80 4.54 1.35 -2.52
C ILE A 80 4.11 0.08 -1.80
N SER A 81 2.84 0.05 -1.40
CA SER A 81 2.21 -1.14 -0.84
C SER A 81 0.71 -1.14 -1.13
N ALA A 82 0.02 -2.10 -0.54
CA ALA A 82 -1.43 -2.22 -0.52
C ALA A 82 -1.92 -2.29 0.92
N HIS A 83 -3.23 -2.22 1.13
CA HIS A 83 -3.83 -2.61 2.41
C HIS A 83 -3.73 -4.13 2.56
N TYR A 84 -2.52 -4.61 2.83
CA TYR A 84 -2.14 -6.02 2.79
C TYR A 84 -1.40 -6.41 4.07
N GLY A 85 -1.81 -7.52 4.67
CA GLY A 85 -1.28 -8.05 5.93
C GLY A 85 -1.24 -6.97 7.02
N TYR A 86 -0.05 -6.67 7.56
CA TYR A 86 0.14 -5.64 8.58
C TYR A 86 0.73 -4.34 7.99
N TRP A 87 0.08 -3.75 6.99
CA TRP A 87 0.57 -2.54 6.29
C TRP A 87 0.88 -1.36 7.23
N GLU A 88 0.12 -1.16 8.31
CA GLU A 88 0.35 -0.08 9.29
C GLU A 88 1.73 -0.18 9.98
N ALA A 89 2.34 -1.37 10.02
CA ALA A 89 3.68 -1.51 10.56
C ALA A 89 4.73 -0.79 9.70
N MET A 90 4.49 -0.56 8.41
CA MET A 90 5.44 0.15 7.53
C MET A 90 5.89 1.48 8.13
N ALA A 91 4.95 2.24 8.70
CA ALA A 91 5.23 3.54 9.31
C ALA A 91 5.93 3.46 10.69
N SER A 92 6.14 2.25 11.23
CA SER A 92 6.76 2.03 12.55
C SER A 92 8.04 1.21 12.51
N VAL A 93 8.21 0.34 11.51
CA VAL A 93 9.35 -0.59 11.45
C VAL A 93 10.38 -0.20 10.39
N LEU A 94 9.96 0.52 9.35
CA LEU A 94 10.86 0.98 8.29
C LEU A 94 11.60 2.27 8.64
N PRO A 95 10.98 3.31 9.25
CA PRO A 95 11.67 4.57 9.50
C PRO A 95 12.93 4.45 10.37
N PRO A 96 12.95 3.66 11.46
CA PRO A 96 14.18 3.45 12.22
C PRO A 96 15.32 2.84 11.39
N ARG A 97 15.00 2.05 10.36
CA ARG A 97 15.98 1.39 9.49
C ARG A 97 16.53 2.30 8.41
N TYR A 98 15.75 3.31 8.01
CA TYR A 98 16.10 4.28 6.97
C TYR A 98 16.15 5.70 7.56
N HIS A 99 16.69 5.84 8.77
CA HIS A 99 16.60 7.06 9.56
C HIS A 99 17.36 8.26 8.95
N TRP A 100 18.24 8.01 7.96
CA TRP A 100 18.91 9.07 7.18
C TRP A 100 18.04 9.64 6.05
N CYS A 101 16.88 9.05 5.78
CA CYS A 101 15.95 9.51 4.76
C CYS A 101 15.00 10.59 5.28
N ASN A 102 14.67 11.53 4.40
CA ASN A 102 13.56 12.45 4.60
C ASN A 102 12.26 11.70 4.27
N MET A 103 11.49 11.34 5.31
CA MET A 103 10.37 10.41 5.15
C MET A 103 9.00 11.09 5.18
N ALA A 104 8.12 10.63 4.30
CA ALA A 104 6.71 10.95 4.36
C ALA A 104 5.82 9.73 4.08
N SER A 105 4.58 9.78 4.57
CA SER A 105 3.55 8.83 4.20
C SER A 105 2.36 9.57 3.58
N LEU A 106 1.87 9.07 2.44
CA LEU A 106 0.69 9.59 1.79
C LEU A 106 -0.53 8.78 2.22
N GLY A 107 -1.52 9.45 2.78
CA GLY A 107 -2.78 8.83 3.20
C GLY A 107 -3.97 9.75 2.99
N ARG A 108 -5.16 9.21 3.28
CA ARG A 108 -6.39 10.00 3.34
C ARG A 108 -6.86 10.04 4.79
N LEU A 109 -7.05 11.24 5.31
CA LEU A 109 -7.67 11.41 6.63
C LEU A 109 -9.12 10.90 6.64
N THR A 110 -9.50 10.31 7.76
CA THR A 110 -10.86 9.86 8.02
C THR A 110 -11.76 11.04 8.42
N GLN A 111 -13.07 10.81 8.51
CA GLN A 111 -14.00 11.79 9.06
C GLN A 111 -13.90 11.98 10.59
N PHE A 112 -13.10 11.17 11.28
CA PHE A 112 -12.98 11.16 12.74
C PHE A 112 -11.63 11.75 13.17
N SER A 113 -11.65 12.93 13.81
CA SER A 113 -10.44 13.66 14.22
C SER A 113 -9.54 12.84 15.15
N ALA A 114 -10.09 12.16 16.15
CA ALA A 114 -9.33 11.36 17.10
C ALA A 114 -8.54 10.22 16.41
N ILE A 115 -9.10 9.60 15.37
CA ILE A 115 -8.40 8.58 14.57
C ILE A 115 -7.27 9.22 13.76
N ASN A 116 -7.53 10.39 13.19
CA ASN A 116 -6.54 11.13 12.41
C ASN A 116 -5.35 11.57 13.28
N GLU A 117 -5.62 12.07 14.48
CA GLU A 117 -4.59 12.45 15.47
C GLU A 117 -3.73 11.26 15.85
N LEU A 118 -4.34 10.11 16.17
CA LEU A 118 -3.61 8.88 16.47
C LEU A 118 -2.72 8.44 15.30
N ILE A 119 -3.25 8.49 14.07
CA ILE A 119 -2.49 8.18 12.86
C ILE A 119 -1.29 9.13 12.78
N ILE A 120 -1.51 10.44 12.76
CA ILE A 120 -0.46 11.46 12.59
C ILE A 120 0.61 11.33 13.67
N GLN A 121 0.23 11.28 14.94
CA GLN A 121 1.16 11.14 16.07
C GLN A 121 2.07 9.92 15.91
N ARG A 122 1.52 8.79 15.43
CA ARG A 122 2.33 7.58 15.19
C ARG A 122 3.40 7.76 14.11
N ARG A 123 3.10 8.52 13.07
CA ARG A 123 4.06 8.79 11.99
C ARG A 123 5.13 9.74 12.50
N GLU A 124 4.72 10.79 13.21
CA GLU A 124 5.63 11.81 13.75
C GLU A 124 6.57 11.25 14.82
N MET A 125 6.12 10.31 15.66
CA MET A 125 6.99 9.58 16.61
C MET A 125 8.16 8.84 15.93
N GLN A 126 8.05 8.59 14.62
CA GLN A 126 9.05 7.88 13.81
C GLN A 126 9.70 8.83 12.78
N ASN A 127 9.58 10.14 12.99
CA ASN A 127 10.06 11.18 12.07
C ASN A 127 9.50 11.06 10.63
N VAL A 128 8.31 10.47 10.48
CA VAL A 128 7.60 10.38 9.21
C VAL A 128 6.58 11.50 9.15
N LYS A 129 6.66 12.35 8.12
CA LYS A 129 5.65 13.36 7.87
C LYS A 129 4.39 12.73 7.27
N PHE A 130 3.22 12.95 7.88
CA PHE A 130 1.96 12.59 7.24
C PHE A 130 1.57 13.65 6.18
N ILE A 131 1.23 13.19 4.99
CA ILE A 131 0.72 14.02 3.89
C ILE A 131 -0.70 13.55 3.58
N ASP A 132 -1.69 14.43 3.78
CA ASP A 132 -3.05 14.16 3.34
C ASP A 132 -3.16 14.26 1.81
N LYS A 133 -4.10 13.50 1.22
CA LYS A 133 -4.34 13.48 -0.22
C LYS A 133 -4.54 14.88 -0.81
N LYS A 134 -5.21 15.79 -0.07
CA LYS A 134 -5.47 17.15 -0.55
C LYS A 134 -4.16 17.95 -0.59
N GLY A 135 -3.72 18.30 -1.80
CA GLY A 135 -2.45 19.03 -2.00
C GLY A 135 -1.20 18.14 -1.89
N ALA A 136 -1.37 16.82 -1.78
CA ALA A 136 -0.28 15.86 -1.61
C ALA A 136 0.88 16.05 -2.59
N PHE A 137 0.56 16.30 -3.86
CA PHE A 137 1.57 16.44 -4.91
C PHE A 137 2.57 17.55 -4.59
N LYS A 138 2.13 18.72 -4.10
CA LYS A 138 3.02 19.83 -3.74
C LYS A 138 3.96 19.45 -2.58
N HIS A 139 3.44 18.74 -1.58
CA HIS A 139 4.26 18.28 -0.45
C HIS A 139 5.29 17.25 -0.87
N LEU A 140 4.92 16.31 -1.75
CA LEU A 140 5.84 15.32 -2.30
C LEU A 140 6.90 15.98 -3.18
N LEU A 141 6.54 16.94 -4.03
CA LEU A 141 7.53 17.71 -4.79
C LEU A 141 8.55 18.41 -3.89
N LYS A 142 8.10 18.97 -2.75
CA LYS A 142 9.01 19.57 -1.77
C LYS A 142 9.90 18.52 -1.11
N LEU A 143 9.36 17.35 -0.77
CA LEU A 143 10.11 16.25 -0.16
C LEU A 143 11.23 15.77 -1.08
N TYR A 144 10.90 15.47 -2.34
CA TYR A 144 11.86 14.96 -3.33
C TYR A 144 12.77 16.05 -3.92
N GLY A 145 12.56 17.32 -3.55
CA GLY A 145 13.55 18.38 -3.78
C GLY A 145 14.72 18.34 -2.78
N ALA A 146 14.61 17.55 -1.71
CA ALA A 146 15.70 17.27 -0.78
C ALA A 146 16.38 15.93 -1.12
N GLU A 147 17.61 15.74 -0.66
CA GLU A 147 18.31 14.45 -0.78
C GLU A 147 17.68 13.38 0.12
N ASN A 148 17.87 12.11 -0.27
CA ASN A 148 17.44 10.92 0.47
C ASN A 148 15.93 10.90 0.77
N ALA A 149 15.10 11.37 -0.18
CA ALA A 149 13.65 11.39 -0.03
C ALA A 149 13.04 9.99 -0.11
N LEU A 150 12.16 9.66 0.84
CA LEU A 150 11.47 8.37 0.90
C LEU A 150 9.97 8.57 1.21
N ALA A 151 9.10 8.33 0.23
CA ALA A 151 7.66 8.40 0.46
C ALA A 151 7.02 7.00 0.44
N GLY A 152 6.23 6.69 1.46
CA GLY A 152 5.38 5.49 1.52
C GLY A 152 3.96 5.77 1.01
N ILE A 153 3.47 4.95 0.07
CA ILE A 153 2.17 5.15 -0.60
C ILE A 153 1.41 3.83 -0.71
N LEU A 154 0.14 3.81 -0.27
CA LEU A 154 -0.78 2.70 -0.56
C LEU A 154 -1.50 2.99 -1.88
N VAL A 155 -1.41 2.08 -2.85
CA VAL A 155 -1.86 2.34 -4.23
C VAL A 155 -3.03 1.45 -4.69
N ASP A 156 -3.55 0.60 -3.81
CA ASP A 156 -4.56 -0.43 -4.11
C ASP A 156 -6.02 0.06 -4.08
N GLN A 157 -6.27 1.33 -3.75
CA GLN A 157 -7.63 1.88 -3.69
C GLN A 157 -8.15 2.27 -5.08
N ASN A 158 -9.47 2.20 -5.25
CA ASN A 158 -10.13 2.80 -6.41
C ASN A 158 -10.06 4.32 -6.32
N ILE A 159 -9.60 4.96 -7.40
CA ILE A 159 -9.62 6.41 -7.57
C ILE A 159 -10.52 6.81 -8.74
N SER A 160 -10.92 8.09 -8.83
CA SER A 160 -11.70 8.54 -9.99
C SER A 160 -10.87 8.42 -11.26
N ALA A 161 -11.55 8.21 -12.39
CA ALA A 161 -10.89 8.12 -13.69
C ALA A 161 -10.15 9.41 -14.08
N SER A 162 -10.54 10.55 -13.52
CA SER A 162 -9.88 11.86 -13.72
C SER A 162 -8.61 12.05 -12.89
N GLU A 163 -8.39 11.27 -11.83
CA GLU A 163 -7.25 11.39 -10.92
C GLU A 163 -6.19 10.29 -11.14
N GLY A 164 -6.45 9.35 -12.05
CA GLY A 164 -5.66 8.15 -12.24
C GLY A 164 -5.54 7.72 -13.69
N VAL A 165 -4.94 6.56 -13.90
CA VAL A 165 -4.93 5.87 -15.19
C VAL A 165 -5.62 4.53 -15.07
N TRP A 166 -6.01 3.97 -16.21
CA TRP A 166 -6.56 2.62 -16.29
C TRP A 166 -5.45 1.60 -16.38
N VAL A 167 -5.52 0.56 -15.56
CA VAL A 167 -4.64 -0.59 -15.56
C VAL A 167 -5.46 -1.87 -15.66
N GLU A 168 -4.82 -2.96 -16.05
CA GLU A 168 -5.33 -4.31 -15.85
C GLU A 168 -5.00 -4.77 -14.43
N PHE A 169 -6.00 -5.31 -13.73
CA PHE A 169 -5.87 -5.85 -12.39
C PHE A 169 -6.85 -7.02 -12.24
N PHE A 170 -6.33 -8.22 -11.99
CA PHE A 170 -7.03 -9.50 -12.07
C PHE A 170 -7.67 -9.79 -13.43
N GLY A 171 -7.05 -9.33 -14.52
CA GLY A 171 -7.64 -9.45 -15.86
C GLY A 171 -8.84 -8.52 -16.08
N LYS A 172 -9.04 -7.53 -15.21
CA LYS A 172 -10.16 -6.58 -15.24
C LYS A 172 -9.63 -5.16 -15.27
N LYS A 173 -10.40 -4.25 -15.88
CA LYS A 173 -10.05 -2.83 -15.90
C LYS A 173 -10.22 -2.20 -14.52
N ALA A 174 -9.21 -1.52 -14.00
CA ALA A 174 -9.28 -0.80 -12.73
C ALA A 174 -8.55 0.54 -12.83
N THR A 175 -8.92 1.52 -12.00
CA THR A 175 -8.13 2.76 -11.90
C THR A 175 -6.94 2.57 -10.97
N HIS A 176 -5.84 3.28 -11.21
CA HIS A 176 -4.66 3.23 -10.35
C HIS A 176 -3.98 4.61 -10.31
N THR A 177 -3.42 4.96 -9.16
CA THR A 177 -2.77 6.25 -8.97
C THR A 177 -1.44 6.31 -9.72
N THR A 178 -1.17 7.42 -10.39
CA THR A 178 0.09 7.64 -11.12
C THR A 178 1.17 8.25 -10.25
N ILE A 179 0.88 8.57 -8.99
CA ILE A 179 1.73 9.47 -8.20
C ILE A 179 3.16 8.93 -8.01
N ALA A 180 3.32 7.62 -7.78
CA ALA A 180 4.63 7.00 -7.68
C ALA A 180 5.38 7.01 -9.03
N SER A 181 4.68 6.73 -10.13
CA SER A 181 5.22 6.80 -11.51
C SER A 181 5.71 8.20 -11.87
N VAL A 182 4.93 9.22 -11.49
CA VAL A 182 5.27 10.63 -11.70
C VAL A 182 6.50 11.03 -10.88
N LEU A 183 6.58 10.63 -9.61
CA LEU A 183 7.74 10.88 -8.76
C LEU A 183 8.99 10.19 -9.31
N SER A 184 8.88 8.91 -9.66
CA SER A 184 9.97 8.13 -10.27
C SER A 184 10.51 8.81 -11.53
N ARG A 185 9.63 9.20 -12.46
CA ARG A 185 10.04 9.88 -13.69
C ARG A 185 10.69 11.23 -13.42
N ARG A 186 10.11 12.03 -12.51
CA ARG A 186 10.58 13.39 -12.25
C ARG A 186 11.92 13.41 -11.54
N PHE A 187 12.09 12.56 -10.53
CA PHE A 187 13.25 12.58 -9.63
C PHE A 187 14.25 11.47 -9.88
N ASN A 188 14.02 10.60 -10.87
CA ASN A 188 14.89 9.47 -11.21
C ASN A 188 15.08 8.46 -10.06
N VAL A 189 14.02 8.24 -9.29
CA VAL A 189 14.03 7.32 -8.14
C VAL A 189 13.28 6.03 -8.46
N GLY A 190 13.76 4.90 -7.94
CA GLY A 190 13.06 3.63 -8.01
C GLY A 190 11.78 3.60 -7.18
N ILE A 191 10.78 2.86 -7.67
CA ILE A 191 9.55 2.53 -6.95
C ILE A 191 9.70 1.11 -6.42
N VAL A 192 9.82 0.93 -5.11
CA VAL A 192 10.04 -0.37 -4.48
C VAL A 192 8.73 -0.85 -3.85
N PRO A 193 8.10 -1.92 -4.36
CA PRO A 193 6.98 -2.53 -3.68
C PRO A 193 7.43 -3.23 -2.40
N VAL A 194 6.64 -3.12 -1.34
CA VAL A 194 6.84 -3.83 -0.08
C VAL A 194 5.52 -4.37 0.44
N MET A 195 5.51 -5.61 0.90
CA MET A 195 4.35 -6.24 1.53
C MET A 195 4.72 -6.77 2.90
N ILE A 196 3.89 -6.50 3.91
CA ILE A 196 4.10 -7.02 5.27
C ILE A 196 3.11 -8.16 5.53
N GLU A 197 3.57 -9.39 5.35
CA GLU A 197 2.78 -10.59 5.59
C GLU A 197 2.65 -10.92 7.08
N ILE A 198 1.49 -11.44 7.46
CA ILE A 198 1.25 -11.97 8.81
C ILE A 198 1.71 -13.44 8.86
N LYS A 199 2.55 -13.78 9.84
CA LYS A 199 3.07 -15.13 10.08
C LYS A 199 2.70 -15.62 11.49
N GLU A 200 2.87 -16.92 11.72
CA GLU A 200 2.80 -17.57 13.04
C GLU A 200 1.60 -17.14 13.91
N ASN A 201 0.41 -17.05 13.31
CA ASN A 201 -0.81 -16.61 13.98
C ASN A 201 -0.65 -15.24 14.69
N TYR A 202 -0.24 -14.22 13.93
CA TYR A 202 -0.10 -12.82 14.37
C TYR A 202 1.07 -12.55 15.34
N LYS A 203 1.98 -13.51 15.53
CA LYS A 203 3.15 -13.36 16.42
C LYS A 203 4.33 -12.69 15.72
N SER A 204 4.56 -13.01 14.46
CA SER A 204 5.67 -12.50 13.65
C SER A 204 5.18 -12.04 12.28
N PHE A 205 6.03 -11.27 11.60
CA PHE A 205 5.73 -10.65 10.32
C PHE A 205 6.92 -10.74 9.38
N GLU A 206 6.63 -10.70 8.09
CA GLU A 206 7.63 -10.69 7.04
C GLU A 206 7.42 -9.47 6.16
N ALA A 207 8.36 -8.52 6.20
CA ALA A 207 8.41 -7.39 5.29
C ALA A 207 9.23 -7.79 4.07
N ARG A 208 8.55 -8.15 2.98
CA ARG A 208 9.16 -8.54 1.71
C ARG A 208 9.21 -7.35 0.76
N PHE A 209 10.40 -7.02 0.28
CA PHE A 209 10.62 -6.02 -0.74
C PHE A 209 10.68 -6.70 -2.11
N TYR A 210 10.25 -6.00 -3.15
CA TYR A 210 10.24 -6.51 -4.52
C TYR A 210 11.16 -5.66 -5.40
N PRO A 211 11.59 -6.18 -6.57
CA PRO A 211 12.47 -5.43 -7.47
C PRO A 211 11.93 -4.03 -7.79
N PRO A 212 12.80 -3.00 -7.86
CA PRO A 212 12.38 -1.64 -8.13
C PRO A 212 11.82 -1.48 -9.55
N ILE A 213 10.74 -0.73 -9.65
CA ILE A 213 10.14 -0.29 -10.91
C ILE A 213 10.65 1.11 -11.22
N TYR A 214 11.08 1.35 -12.45
CA TYR A 214 11.52 2.66 -12.91
C TYR A 214 10.60 3.18 -14.01
N CYS A 215 10.16 4.43 -13.86
CA CYS A 215 9.43 5.10 -14.93
C CYS A 215 10.41 5.63 -15.98
N LYS A 216 10.25 5.16 -17.22
CA LYS A 216 11.10 5.57 -18.35
C LYS A 216 11.02 7.08 -18.60
N LYS A 217 12.10 7.65 -19.13
CA LYS A 217 12.18 9.05 -19.56
C LYS A 217 12.32 9.14 -21.09
N SER A 218 11.29 8.70 -21.81
CA SER A 218 11.17 8.94 -23.24
C SER A 218 10.29 10.17 -23.52
N GLU A 219 10.16 10.54 -24.79
CA GLU A 219 9.30 11.63 -25.26
C GLU A 219 7.83 11.41 -24.90
N ASP A 220 7.34 10.17 -24.99
CA ASP A 220 5.98 9.83 -24.58
C ASP A 220 5.87 9.62 -23.06
N SER A 221 5.79 10.74 -22.35
CA SER A 221 5.64 10.74 -20.89
C SER A 221 4.36 10.05 -20.42
N THR A 222 3.28 10.11 -21.20
CA THR A 222 1.98 9.52 -20.85
C THR A 222 2.08 8.00 -20.86
N GLN A 223 2.63 7.44 -21.93
CA GLN A 223 2.83 6.01 -22.06
C GLN A 223 3.82 5.48 -21.00
N ASN A 224 4.90 6.21 -20.71
CA ASN A 224 5.85 5.79 -19.68
C ASN A 224 5.21 5.73 -18.29
N ILE A 225 4.39 6.74 -17.94
CA ILE A 225 3.65 6.75 -16.68
C ILE A 225 2.67 5.59 -16.63
N LEU A 226 1.96 5.29 -17.73
CA LEU A 226 1.04 4.16 -17.80
C LEU A 226 1.75 2.83 -17.57
N GLU A 227 2.86 2.56 -18.27
CA GLU A 227 3.66 1.33 -18.13
C GLU A 227 4.17 1.13 -16.70
N ALA A 228 4.74 2.17 -16.10
CA ALA A 228 5.23 2.11 -14.73
C ALA A 228 4.08 1.93 -13.73
N THR A 229 2.89 2.46 -14.02
CA THR A 229 1.71 2.28 -13.15
C THR A 229 1.12 0.88 -13.29
N GLN A 230 1.11 0.31 -14.49
CA GLN A 230 0.72 -1.10 -14.72
C GLN A 230 1.65 -2.04 -13.97
N ALA A 231 2.97 -1.85 -14.06
CA ALA A 231 3.95 -2.67 -13.34
C ALA A 231 3.74 -2.66 -11.81
N GLN A 232 3.28 -1.54 -11.24
CA GLN A 232 2.92 -1.47 -9.82
C GLN A 232 1.67 -2.30 -9.51
N ALA A 233 0.64 -2.21 -10.35
CA ALA A 233 -0.57 -3.01 -10.23
C ALA A 233 -0.24 -4.52 -10.31
N ASP A 234 0.63 -4.91 -11.25
CA ASP A 234 1.06 -6.31 -11.43
C ASP A 234 1.81 -6.84 -10.21
N ALA A 235 2.73 -6.05 -9.66
CA ALA A 235 3.50 -6.43 -8.46
C ALA A 235 2.58 -6.67 -7.26
N ILE A 236 1.58 -5.81 -7.08
CA ILE A 236 0.58 -5.92 -6.01
C ILE A 236 -0.34 -7.11 -6.26
N GLU A 237 -0.84 -7.27 -7.48
CA GLU A 237 -1.69 -8.40 -7.87
C GLU A 237 -0.98 -9.73 -7.59
N LYS A 238 0.30 -9.86 -7.96
CA LYS A 238 1.10 -11.05 -7.71
C LYS A 238 1.15 -11.41 -6.23
N ALA A 239 1.38 -10.42 -5.35
CA ALA A 239 1.38 -10.63 -3.90
C ALA A 239 0.00 -11.03 -3.36
N ILE A 240 -1.07 -10.43 -3.89
CA ILE A 240 -2.45 -10.77 -3.49
C ILE A 240 -2.80 -12.19 -3.95
N ARG A 241 -2.47 -12.57 -5.19
CA ARG A 241 -2.74 -13.92 -5.70
C ARG A 241 -2.04 -15.01 -4.88
N ALA A 242 -0.82 -14.73 -4.40
CA ALA A 242 -0.07 -15.67 -3.58
C ALA A 242 -0.74 -15.91 -2.20
N LYS A 243 -1.39 -14.90 -1.63
CA LYS A 243 -2.04 -15.00 -0.31
C LYS A 243 -3.24 -14.04 -0.21
N PRO A 244 -4.37 -14.39 -0.84
CA PRO A 244 -5.47 -13.45 -1.05
C PRO A 244 -6.14 -13.04 0.27
N GLN A 245 -6.09 -13.86 1.32
CA GLN A 245 -6.64 -13.53 2.63
C GLN A 245 -5.95 -12.34 3.33
N ASP A 246 -4.71 -12.00 2.93
CA ASP A 246 -3.98 -10.88 3.52
C ASP A 246 -4.40 -9.53 2.92
N TRP A 247 -5.08 -9.50 1.77
CA TRP A 247 -5.55 -8.26 1.17
C TRP A 247 -6.88 -7.77 1.75
N PHE A 248 -7.03 -6.45 1.85
CA PHE A 248 -8.23 -5.80 2.35
C PHE A 248 -9.34 -5.74 1.28
N TRP A 249 -10.03 -6.86 1.10
CA TRP A 249 -11.11 -7.02 0.12
C TRP A 249 -12.32 -6.09 0.34
N PHE A 250 -12.38 -5.31 1.42
CA PHE A 250 -13.51 -4.42 1.71
C PHE A 250 -13.53 -3.14 0.84
N HIS A 251 -12.46 -2.85 0.09
CA HIS A 251 -12.44 -1.71 -0.85
C HIS A 251 -13.29 -2.00 -2.09
N LYS A 252 -14.01 -1.00 -2.60
CA LYS A 252 -14.69 -1.09 -3.91
C LYS A 252 -13.69 -0.91 -5.07
N ARG A 253 -12.69 -1.81 -5.16
CA ARG A 253 -11.51 -1.72 -6.06
C ARG A 253 -11.87 -1.44 -7.52
N PHE A 254 -12.95 -2.02 -8.00
CA PHE A 254 -13.35 -2.01 -9.41
C PHE A 254 -14.44 -0.99 -9.75
N LYS A 255 -14.87 -0.17 -8.77
CA LYS A 255 -16.08 0.65 -8.86
C LYS A 255 -16.08 1.62 -10.04
N SER A 256 -14.93 2.20 -10.38
CA SER A 256 -14.84 3.18 -11.47
C SER A 256 -15.13 2.57 -12.85
N ALA A 257 -14.90 1.26 -13.06
CA ALA A 257 -15.20 0.57 -14.30
C ALA A 257 -16.50 -0.26 -14.23
N TYR A 258 -16.81 -0.81 -13.06
CA TYR A 258 -17.89 -1.77 -12.83
C TYR A 258 -18.68 -1.36 -11.59
N GLN A 259 -19.57 -0.39 -11.72
CA GLN A 259 -20.35 0.11 -10.59
C GLN A 259 -21.43 -0.90 -10.15
N GLU A 260 -21.94 -1.66 -11.11
CA GLU A 260 -23.02 -2.64 -11.00
C GLU A 260 -22.69 -3.80 -10.04
N ILE A 261 -21.42 -4.18 -9.87
CA ILE A 261 -21.07 -5.25 -8.91
C ILE A 261 -21.23 -4.81 -7.44
N TYR A 262 -21.41 -3.51 -7.19
CA TYR A 262 -21.54 -2.94 -5.84
C TYR A 262 -22.94 -2.39 -5.51
N THR A 263 -23.96 -2.77 -6.28
CA THR A 263 -25.37 -2.39 -6.04
C THR A 263 -26.04 -3.45 -5.17
N HIS A 264 -25.95 -3.29 -3.85
CA HIS A 264 -26.48 -4.24 -2.87
C HIS A 264 -26.93 -3.56 -1.58
#